data_AF-A0A936UIZ2-F1
#
_entry.id   AF-A0A936UIZ2-F1
#
_cell.length_a   1.000
_cell.length_b   1.000
_cell.length_c   1.000
_cell.angle_alpha   90.00
_cell.angle_beta   90.00
_cell.angle_gamma   90.00
#
_symmetry.space_group_name_H-M   'P 1'
#
loop_
_entity.id
_entity.type
_entity.pdbx_description
1 polymer ?
#
loop_
_entity_poly.entity_id
_entity_poly.type
_entity_poly.pdbx_seq_one_letter_code
_entity_poly.pdbx_strand_id
1 'polypeptide(L)'
;MKDNIQITGTLNEQYNEILTEDAMNFISKLQINFNQKRKDLLSKRLIKQEEISSGKMPDFPEETKSVRESEWKVAAIPEDLIDRRVEITGPVDRKMIINALNSGANVFMADFEDSNSPTWNNIIEGQINLRDAIDRSISFTSPEGKIYNLKDKPATLMVRPRGWHLEEKNVTLDSEPFSGSLFDFGLYFFHNAKKLIDNGSGPYFYLPKLENYYEARLWNDVFNFAQDELEIPRGTIRATVLIETILAAFEMDEILYELRDHSAGLNCGRWDYIFSFIKKFRKFNEFVLPDRSQVSMKVHFLRSYSRLLIKTCHRRGIHAMGGMAAQIPIKNDEKANEEALKKVKEDKEREAGDGHDGTWVAHPGLIKIAKDIFDQLMPEKNQISKKREDVFIDADDLLAVPEGTITENGLRQNINVSIQYLEAWLNGNGCVPIYNLMEDAATAEISRAQIWQWIHHERGLLNDGRKVTEDLYNELVIEELDKIKKLVGAENFTKGKYVLATELFNKLSTDKNFSEFLTLTAYNKI
;
A
#
# COMPACT_ATOMS: atom_id res chain seq x y z
N MET A 1 28.38 1.98 -20.63
CA MET A 1 27.08 2.16 -19.93
C MET A 1 27.23 2.84 -18.57
N LYS A 2 28.38 2.73 -17.88
CA LYS A 2 28.64 3.43 -16.61
C LYS A 2 28.75 4.96 -16.72
N ASP A 3 29.06 5.48 -17.91
CA ASP A 3 29.46 6.89 -18.06
C ASP A 3 28.37 7.92 -17.70
N ASN A 4 27.11 7.48 -17.49
CA ASN A 4 25.98 8.37 -17.24
C ASN A 4 25.17 8.09 -15.96
N ILE A 5 25.56 7.12 -15.12
CA ILE A 5 24.88 6.88 -13.82
C ILE A 5 25.54 7.73 -12.74
N GLN A 6 24.77 8.54 -12.04
CA GLN A 6 25.26 9.31 -10.90
C GLN A 6 24.50 8.92 -9.62
N ILE A 7 25.25 8.56 -8.58
CA ILE A 7 24.71 8.29 -7.25
C ILE A 7 25.07 9.48 -6.35
N THR A 8 24.06 10.17 -5.83
CA THR A 8 24.22 11.31 -4.91
C THR A 8 23.92 10.94 -3.46
N GLY A 9 23.31 9.78 -3.23
CA GLY A 9 23.13 9.22 -1.89
C GLY A 9 24.45 8.92 -1.21
N THR A 10 24.49 9.04 0.13
CA THR A 10 25.69 8.73 0.89
C THR A 10 26.05 7.25 0.74
N LEU A 11 27.31 6.96 0.40
CA LEU A 11 27.81 5.60 0.26
C LEU A 11 28.62 5.19 1.50
N ASN A 12 28.52 3.92 1.87
CA ASN A 12 29.39 3.26 2.84
C ASN A 12 29.77 1.87 2.32
N GLU A 13 30.67 1.17 3.01
CA GLU A 13 31.18 -0.14 2.57
C GLU A 13 30.06 -1.18 2.38
N GLN A 14 29.05 -1.20 3.25
CA GLN A 14 27.92 -2.14 3.14
C GLN A 14 27.02 -1.83 1.96
N TYR A 15 26.82 -0.55 1.63
CA TYR A 15 25.98 -0.13 0.51
C TYR A 15 26.58 -0.56 -0.84
N ASN A 16 27.91 -0.67 -0.93
CA ASN A 16 28.59 -1.17 -2.12
C ASN A 16 28.28 -2.64 -2.42
N GLU A 17 27.85 -3.42 -1.41
CA GLU A 17 27.42 -4.80 -1.62
C GLU A 17 26.04 -4.90 -2.30
N ILE A 18 25.23 -3.83 -2.21
CA ILE A 18 23.93 -3.73 -2.89
C ILE A 18 24.07 -3.00 -4.23
N LEU A 19 24.83 -1.91 -4.26
CA LEU A 19 25.05 -1.07 -5.43
C LEU A 19 26.27 -1.55 -6.24
N THR A 20 26.37 -2.85 -6.45
CA THR A 20 27.45 -3.45 -7.25
C THR A 20 27.35 -2.99 -8.70
N GLU A 21 28.45 -3.06 -9.44
CA GLU A 21 28.46 -2.69 -10.86
C GLU A 21 27.44 -3.49 -11.67
N ASP A 22 27.33 -4.80 -11.43
CA ASP A 22 26.39 -5.66 -12.14
C ASP A 22 24.93 -5.33 -11.79
N ALA A 23 24.64 -5.07 -10.51
CA ALA A 23 23.30 -4.66 -10.08
C ALA A 23 22.89 -3.33 -10.73
N MET A 24 23.79 -2.33 -10.72
CA MET A 24 23.52 -1.02 -11.31
C MET A 24 23.41 -1.09 -12.83
N ASN A 25 24.19 -1.95 -13.50
CA ASN A 25 24.04 -2.21 -14.92
C ASN A 25 22.67 -2.83 -15.24
N PHE A 26 22.23 -3.83 -14.47
CA PHE A 26 20.91 -4.44 -14.62
C PHE A 26 19.77 -3.43 -14.46
N ILE A 27 19.78 -2.65 -13.37
CA ILE A 27 18.72 -1.68 -13.08
C ILE A 27 18.72 -0.54 -14.11
N SER A 28 19.89 -0.16 -14.63
CA SER A 28 19.97 0.83 -15.70
C SER A 28 19.31 0.33 -16.99
N LYS A 29 19.44 -0.95 -17.31
CA LYS A 29 18.69 -1.54 -18.44
C LYS A 29 17.17 -1.47 -18.19
N LEU A 30 16.70 -1.71 -16.97
CA LEU A 30 15.28 -1.52 -16.63
C LEU A 30 14.85 -0.06 -16.85
N GLN A 31 15.62 0.89 -16.32
CA GLN A 31 15.36 2.32 -16.47
C GLN A 31 15.30 2.73 -17.95
N ILE A 32 16.29 2.33 -18.76
CA ILE A 32 16.35 2.66 -20.19
C ILE A 32 15.14 2.11 -20.96
N ASN A 33 14.75 0.86 -20.69
CA ASN A 33 13.69 0.21 -21.47
C ASN A 33 12.27 0.64 -21.06
N PHE A 34 12.06 1.02 -19.79
CA PHE A 34 10.70 1.11 -19.24
C PHE A 34 10.32 2.47 -18.67
N ASN A 35 11.27 3.33 -18.31
CA ASN A 35 10.94 4.57 -17.63
C ASN A 35 10.17 5.56 -18.51
N GLN A 36 10.44 5.62 -19.81
CA GLN A 36 9.64 6.46 -20.72
C GLN A 36 8.17 5.98 -20.76
N LYS A 37 7.95 4.67 -20.91
CA LYS A 37 6.59 4.08 -20.89
C LYS A 37 5.88 4.33 -19.57
N ARG A 38 6.60 4.26 -18.43
CA ARG A 38 6.09 4.66 -17.11
C ARG A 38 5.61 6.11 -17.12
N LYS A 39 6.44 7.05 -17.59
CA LYS A 39 6.09 8.47 -17.67
C LYS A 39 4.87 8.72 -18.57
N ASP A 40 4.80 8.05 -19.72
CA ASP A 40 3.65 8.14 -20.63
C ASP A 40 2.36 7.67 -19.95
N LEU A 41 2.40 6.60 -19.15
CA LEU A 41 1.26 6.12 -18.36
C LEU A 41 0.85 7.12 -17.27
N LEU A 42 1.81 7.72 -16.56
CA LEU A 42 1.53 8.78 -15.59
C LEU A 42 0.87 10.00 -16.26
N SER A 43 1.32 10.39 -17.46
CA SER A 43 0.64 11.44 -18.24
C SER A 43 -0.78 11.04 -18.65
N LYS A 44 -1.02 9.77 -18.99
CA LYS A 44 -2.38 9.27 -19.28
C LYS A 44 -3.30 9.31 -18.05
N ARG A 45 -2.79 9.15 -16.83
CA ARG A 45 -3.59 9.35 -15.60
C ARG A 45 -4.14 10.77 -15.52
N LEU A 46 -3.36 11.78 -15.92
CA LEU A 46 -3.80 13.18 -15.95
C LEU A 46 -4.92 13.39 -16.98
N ILE A 47 -4.77 12.83 -18.19
CA ILE A 47 -5.81 12.88 -19.24
C ILE A 47 -7.09 12.22 -18.74
N LYS A 48 -7.02 11.02 -18.17
CA LYS A 48 -8.18 10.32 -17.62
C LYS A 48 -8.85 11.12 -16.50
N GLN A 49 -8.05 11.81 -15.68
CA GLN A 49 -8.58 12.69 -14.65
C GLN A 49 -9.30 13.92 -15.21
N GLU A 50 -8.83 14.49 -16.32
CA GLU A 50 -9.51 15.58 -17.03
C GLU A 50 -10.83 15.10 -17.64
N GLU A 51 -10.85 13.90 -18.22
CA GLU A 51 -12.09 13.26 -18.70
C GLU A 51 -13.11 13.08 -17.58
N ILE A 52 -12.70 12.54 -16.44
CA ILE A 52 -13.60 12.40 -15.27
C ILE A 52 -14.07 13.78 -14.83
N SER A 53 -13.16 14.76 -14.75
CA SER A 53 -13.49 16.13 -14.38
C SER A 53 -14.46 16.84 -15.33
N SER A 54 -14.61 16.37 -16.57
CA SER A 54 -15.56 16.88 -17.56
C SER A 54 -16.90 16.11 -17.58
N GLY A 55 -17.08 15.15 -16.66
CA GLY A 55 -18.32 14.41 -16.46
C GLY A 55 -18.32 13.00 -17.03
N LYS A 56 -17.21 12.52 -17.64
CA LYS A 56 -17.10 11.14 -18.13
C LYS A 56 -16.76 10.20 -16.96
N MET A 57 -17.79 9.71 -16.29
CA MET A 57 -17.64 8.77 -15.17
C MET A 57 -17.00 7.45 -15.62
N PRO A 58 -16.22 6.78 -14.74
CA PRO A 58 -15.65 5.48 -15.04
C PRO A 58 -16.74 4.40 -15.12
N ASP A 59 -16.52 3.45 -16.01
CA ASP A 59 -17.34 2.24 -16.21
C ASP A 59 -16.40 1.12 -16.70
N PHE A 60 -16.89 -0.10 -16.78
CA PHE A 60 -16.17 -1.24 -17.33
C PHE A 60 -15.85 -1.01 -18.81
N PRO A 61 -14.58 -1.15 -19.26
CA PRO A 61 -14.19 -0.85 -20.64
C PRO A 61 -14.87 -1.78 -21.65
N GLU A 62 -15.54 -1.23 -22.66
CA GLU A 62 -16.21 -2.05 -23.70
C GLU A 62 -15.18 -2.73 -24.62
N GLU A 63 -14.05 -2.06 -24.88
CA GLU A 63 -13.01 -2.56 -25.78
C GLU A 63 -12.34 -3.86 -25.33
N THR A 64 -12.40 -4.20 -24.03
CA THR A 64 -11.85 -5.43 -23.43
C THR A 64 -12.93 -6.39 -22.96
N LYS A 65 -14.20 -6.19 -23.33
CA LYS A 65 -15.30 -7.08 -22.96
C LYS A 65 -15.02 -8.56 -23.26
N SER A 66 -14.35 -8.85 -24.37
CA SER A 66 -13.96 -10.23 -24.74
C SER A 66 -13.01 -10.88 -23.72
N VAL A 67 -12.15 -10.10 -23.04
CA VAL A 67 -11.31 -10.60 -21.93
C VAL A 67 -12.19 -11.05 -20.77
N ARG A 68 -13.22 -10.26 -20.43
CA ARG A 68 -14.12 -10.57 -19.31
C ARG A 68 -15.01 -11.77 -19.57
N GLU A 69 -15.56 -11.85 -20.77
CA GLU A 69 -16.52 -12.90 -21.15
C GLU A 69 -15.86 -14.23 -21.53
N SER A 70 -14.57 -14.22 -21.92
CA SER A 70 -13.86 -15.45 -22.28
C SER A 70 -13.42 -16.29 -21.07
N GLU A 71 -13.26 -17.58 -21.31
CA GLU A 71 -12.77 -18.55 -20.33
C GLU A 71 -11.25 -18.65 -20.40
N TRP A 72 -10.58 -18.17 -19.36
CA TRP A 72 -9.14 -18.24 -19.15
C TRP A 72 -8.83 -18.17 -17.65
N LYS A 73 -7.61 -18.59 -17.27
CA LYS A 73 -7.12 -18.58 -15.89
C LYS A 73 -5.70 -18.04 -15.81
N VAL A 74 -5.33 -17.56 -14.64
CA VAL A 74 -3.95 -17.24 -14.27
C VAL A 74 -3.12 -18.53 -14.18
N ALA A 75 -1.80 -18.40 -14.36
CA ALA A 75 -0.85 -19.49 -14.16
C ALA A 75 -0.96 -20.12 -12.76
N ALA A 76 -0.44 -21.35 -12.63
CA ALA A 76 -0.50 -22.10 -11.38
C ALA A 76 0.21 -21.37 -10.23
N ILE A 77 -0.42 -21.41 -9.06
CA ILE A 77 0.08 -20.82 -7.82
C ILE A 77 1.29 -21.62 -7.32
N PRO A 78 2.42 -20.99 -6.96
CA PRO A 78 3.54 -21.68 -6.31
C PRO A 78 3.15 -22.30 -4.97
N GLU A 79 3.79 -23.41 -4.59
CA GLU A 79 3.40 -24.20 -3.40
C GLU A 79 3.36 -23.37 -2.11
N ASP A 80 4.34 -22.51 -1.89
CA ASP A 80 4.48 -21.66 -0.70
C ASP A 80 3.58 -20.41 -0.72
N LEU A 81 2.76 -20.24 -1.77
CA LEU A 81 1.70 -19.24 -1.88
C LEU A 81 0.29 -19.86 -1.95
N ILE A 82 0.12 -21.18 -1.84
CA ILE A 82 -1.21 -21.81 -1.89
C ILE A 82 -2.06 -21.41 -0.68
N ASP A 83 -1.47 -21.38 0.52
CA ASP A 83 -2.12 -20.97 1.77
C ASP A 83 -1.58 -19.63 2.25
N ARG A 84 -2.41 -18.59 2.12
CA ARG A 84 -2.08 -17.20 2.46
C ARG A 84 -3.03 -16.61 3.49
N ARG A 85 -3.64 -17.47 4.33
CA ARG A 85 -4.78 -17.08 5.19
C ARG A 85 -4.53 -15.84 6.05
N VAL A 86 -3.31 -15.66 6.55
CA VAL A 86 -2.91 -14.45 7.27
C VAL A 86 -1.56 -13.97 6.76
N GLU A 87 -1.50 -12.71 6.35
CA GLU A 87 -0.26 -12.02 6.04
C GLU A 87 -0.03 -10.86 7.01
N ILE A 88 1.22 -10.67 7.40
CA ILE A 88 1.65 -9.49 8.16
C ILE A 88 2.35 -8.52 7.22
N THR A 89 2.11 -7.22 7.40
CA THR A 89 2.82 -6.17 6.67
C THR A 89 3.74 -5.40 7.61
N GLY A 90 4.81 -4.83 7.08
CA GLY A 90 5.70 -3.98 7.88
C GLY A 90 6.90 -3.45 7.11
N PRO A 91 7.61 -2.47 7.69
CA PRO A 91 8.73 -1.81 7.05
C PRO A 91 9.93 -2.75 6.91
N VAL A 92 10.88 -2.35 6.07
CA VAL A 92 12.15 -3.05 5.82
C VAL A 92 13.23 -2.80 6.88
N ASP A 93 12.84 -2.37 8.08
CA ASP A 93 13.73 -2.29 9.25
C ASP A 93 14.19 -3.70 9.68
N ARG A 94 15.45 -3.81 10.05
CA ARG A 94 16.11 -5.10 10.34
C ARG A 94 15.41 -5.88 11.44
N LYS A 95 15.05 -5.22 12.55
CA LYS A 95 14.37 -5.87 13.68
C LYS A 95 12.93 -6.22 13.31
N MET A 96 12.23 -5.35 12.57
CA MET A 96 10.87 -5.59 12.12
C MET A 96 10.77 -6.77 11.15
N ILE A 97 11.69 -6.90 10.19
CA ILE A 97 11.78 -8.06 9.29
C ILE A 97 11.89 -9.37 10.08
N ILE A 98 12.80 -9.44 11.06
CA ILE A 98 12.96 -10.65 11.89
C ILE A 98 11.68 -10.98 12.65
N ASN A 99 11.04 -9.98 13.26
CA ASN A 99 9.81 -10.19 14.02
C ASN A 99 8.64 -10.64 13.12
N ALA A 100 8.49 -10.03 11.94
CA ALA A 100 7.43 -10.34 10.99
C ALA A 100 7.59 -11.74 10.41
N LEU A 101 8.81 -12.12 9.99
CA LEU A 101 9.10 -13.48 9.51
C LEU A 101 8.87 -14.54 10.60
N ASN A 102 9.14 -14.22 11.86
CA ASN A 102 8.97 -15.13 13.00
C ASN A 102 7.57 -15.12 13.64
N SER A 103 6.64 -14.36 13.06
CA SER A 103 5.36 -14.00 13.67
C SER A 103 4.34 -15.14 13.68
N GLY A 104 4.50 -16.12 12.78
CA GLY A 104 3.54 -17.20 12.55
C GLY A 104 2.48 -16.89 11.50
N ALA A 105 2.57 -15.74 10.82
CA ALA A 105 1.84 -15.48 9.59
C ALA A 105 2.29 -16.42 8.47
N ASN A 106 1.45 -16.63 7.46
CA ASN A 106 1.80 -17.39 6.26
C ASN A 106 2.78 -16.61 5.39
N VAL A 107 2.53 -15.30 5.25
CA VAL A 107 3.30 -14.40 4.41
C VAL A 107 3.68 -13.16 5.22
N PHE A 108 4.88 -12.64 4.97
CA PHE A 108 5.29 -11.31 5.36
C PHE A 108 5.49 -10.45 4.10
N MET A 109 4.72 -9.36 4.00
CA MET A 109 4.95 -8.32 3.01
C MET A 109 5.93 -7.27 3.59
N ALA A 110 7.18 -7.33 3.13
CA ALA A 110 8.19 -6.32 3.43
C ALA A 110 8.02 -5.10 2.53
N ASP A 111 7.93 -3.93 3.15
CA ASP A 111 7.38 -2.75 2.49
C ASP A 111 8.42 -1.63 2.29
N PHE A 112 8.64 -1.26 1.03
CA PHE A 112 9.38 -0.06 0.65
C PHE A 112 8.46 1.14 0.35
N GLU A 113 7.14 0.94 0.43
CA GLU A 113 6.12 1.91 0.04
C GLU A 113 5.50 2.60 1.27
N ASP A 114 4.19 2.52 1.50
CA ASP A 114 3.50 3.44 2.42
C ASP A 114 3.91 3.35 3.88
N SER A 115 4.38 2.20 4.37
CA SER A 115 4.88 2.05 5.74
C SER A 115 6.38 2.35 5.88
N ASN A 116 7.03 2.78 4.79
CA ASN A 116 8.43 3.15 4.77
C ASN A 116 8.60 4.62 4.34
N SER A 117 9.34 5.39 5.14
CA SER A 117 9.84 6.67 4.65
C SER A 117 11.03 6.38 3.73
N PRO A 118 10.98 6.77 2.43
CA PRO A 118 11.95 6.33 1.43
C PRO A 118 13.24 7.16 1.50
N THR A 119 13.78 7.35 2.70
CA THR A 119 15.14 7.91 2.85
C THR A 119 16.13 6.98 2.15
N TRP A 120 17.21 7.56 1.61
CA TRP A 120 18.26 6.77 0.95
C TRP A 120 18.74 5.60 1.82
N ASN A 121 18.94 5.86 3.11
CA ASN A 121 19.38 4.84 4.06
C ASN A 121 18.34 3.72 4.21
N ASN A 122 17.06 4.05 4.41
CA ASN A 122 16.02 3.03 4.56
C ASN A 122 15.88 2.15 3.32
N ILE A 123 16.01 2.73 2.12
CA ILE A 123 15.93 1.98 0.87
C ILE A 123 17.12 1.02 0.76
N ILE A 124 18.37 1.49 0.92
CA ILE A 124 19.53 0.62 0.74
C ILE A 124 19.69 -0.39 1.89
N GLU A 125 19.48 0.02 3.15
CA GLU A 125 19.50 -0.88 4.30
C GLU A 125 18.38 -1.91 4.22
N GLY A 126 17.20 -1.53 3.73
CA GLY A 126 16.12 -2.48 3.48
C GLY A 126 16.55 -3.59 2.53
N GLN A 127 17.26 -3.27 1.44
CA GLN A 127 17.77 -4.27 0.50
C GLN A 127 18.82 -5.19 1.15
N ILE A 128 19.72 -4.63 1.98
CA ILE A 128 20.67 -5.42 2.79
C ILE A 128 19.91 -6.38 3.72
N ASN A 129 18.92 -5.87 4.45
CA ASN A 129 18.16 -6.65 5.40
C ASN A 129 17.40 -7.80 4.72
N LEU A 130 16.80 -7.55 3.55
CA LEU A 130 16.10 -8.60 2.80
C LEU A 130 17.05 -9.67 2.26
N ARG A 131 18.21 -9.27 1.72
CA ARG A 131 19.26 -10.21 1.31
C ARG A 131 19.70 -11.09 2.48
N ASP A 132 20.05 -10.47 3.60
CA ASP A 132 20.48 -11.19 4.80
C ASP A 132 19.37 -12.12 5.34
N ALA A 133 18.10 -11.74 5.22
CA ALA A 133 16.98 -12.57 5.65
C ALA A 133 16.85 -13.83 4.78
N ILE A 134 17.04 -13.68 3.47
CA ILE A 134 16.98 -14.78 2.50
C ILE A 134 18.20 -15.71 2.63
N ASP A 135 19.37 -15.14 2.94
CA ASP A 135 20.58 -15.89 3.28
C ASP A 135 20.54 -16.52 4.69
N ARG A 136 19.48 -16.24 5.47
CA ARG A 136 19.31 -16.68 6.86
C ARG A 136 20.43 -16.21 7.81
N SER A 137 21.12 -15.13 7.44
CA SER A 137 22.18 -14.50 8.22
C SER A 137 21.71 -13.27 8.99
N ILE A 138 20.49 -12.78 8.72
CA ILE A 138 19.93 -11.61 9.42
C ILE A 138 19.88 -11.83 10.94
N SER A 139 20.44 -10.87 11.66
CA SER A 139 20.44 -10.84 13.12
C SER A 139 20.38 -9.41 13.62
N PHE A 140 19.82 -9.21 14.80
CA PHE A 140 19.76 -7.90 15.45
C PHE A 140 19.96 -8.05 16.96
N THR A 141 20.79 -7.19 17.56
CA THR A 141 20.96 -7.09 19.00
C THR A 141 20.39 -5.77 19.47
N SER A 142 19.38 -5.80 20.35
CA SER A 142 18.79 -4.57 20.88
C SER A 142 19.75 -3.85 21.84
N PRO A 143 19.52 -2.55 22.14
CA PRO A 143 20.33 -1.82 23.12
C PRO A 143 20.42 -2.50 24.50
N GLU A 144 19.40 -3.26 24.87
CA GLU A 144 19.34 -4.05 26.11
C GLU A 144 20.09 -5.39 26.03
N GLY A 145 20.73 -5.70 24.89
CA GLY A 145 21.52 -6.91 24.66
C GLY A 145 20.72 -8.13 24.20
N LYS A 146 19.42 -7.98 23.90
CA LYS A 146 18.61 -9.11 23.41
C LYS A 146 18.88 -9.37 21.93
N ILE A 147 19.21 -10.62 21.60
CA ILE A 147 19.48 -11.08 20.24
C ILE A 147 18.19 -11.59 19.58
N TYR A 148 17.99 -11.21 18.33
CA TYR A 148 16.90 -11.62 17.46
C TYR A 148 17.49 -12.29 16.22
N ASN A 149 17.06 -13.52 15.92
CA ASN A 149 17.44 -14.32 14.76
C ASN A 149 16.20 -14.93 14.12
N LEU A 150 16.30 -15.41 12.88
CA LEU A 150 15.22 -16.15 12.24
C LEU A 150 15.01 -17.53 12.88
N LYS A 151 13.75 -17.96 12.94
CA LYS A 151 13.33 -19.33 13.26
C LYS A 151 13.45 -20.22 12.02
N ASP A 152 13.35 -21.53 12.22
CA ASP A 152 13.54 -22.54 11.17
C ASP A 152 12.53 -22.42 10.00
N LYS A 153 11.29 -22.03 10.30
CA LYS A 153 10.20 -21.88 9.34
C LYS A 153 9.64 -20.45 9.37
N PRO A 154 10.35 -19.49 8.77
CA PRO A 154 9.84 -18.13 8.65
C PRO A 154 8.64 -18.10 7.68
N ALA A 155 7.83 -17.05 7.77
CA ALA A 155 6.78 -16.75 6.79
C ALA A 155 7.38 -16.59 5.38
N THR A 156 6.60 -16.89 4.34
CA THR A 156 6.97 -16.61 2.94
C THR A 156 7.14 -15.11 2.76
N LEU A 157 8.23 -14.67 2.12
CA LEU A 157 8.52 -13.26 1.92
C LEU A 157 7.92 -12.76 0.61
N MET A 158 7.24 -11.62 0.65
CA MET A 158 6.84 -10.83 -0.51
C MET A 158 7.31 -9.39 -0.34
N VAL A 159 7.67 -8.71 -1.43
CA VAL A 159 8.16 -7.32 -1.37
C VAL A 159 7.20 -6.35 -2.05
N ARG A 160 6.86 -5.25 -1.38
CA ARG A 160 6.09 -4.15 -1.96
C ARG A 160 7.04 -3.01 -2.37
N PRO A 161 7.40 -2.88 -3.67
CA PRO A 161 8.15 -1.71 -4.15
C PRO A 161 7.29 -0.44 -4.11
N ARG A 162 7.94 0.72 -4.18
CA ARG A 162 7.27 2.01 -4.37
C ARG A 162 6.38 2.02 -5.62
N GLY A 163 5.25 2.73 -5.56
CA GLY A 163 4.33 2.89 -6.69
C GLY A 163 4.89 3.74 -7.83
N TRP A 164 4.30 3.63 -9.03
CA TRP A 164 4.84 4.20 -10.27
C TRP A 164 5.15 5.70 -10.26
N HIS A 165 4.44 6.45 -9.43
CA HIS A 165 4.58 7.91 -9.30
C HIS A 165 5.83 8.33 -8.53
N LEU A 166 6.46 7.44 -7.76
CA LEU A 166 7.64 7.76 -6.96
C LEU A 166 8.94 7.59 -7.76
N GLU A 167 9.86 8.49 -7.52
CA GLU A 167 11.21 8.49 -8.07
C GLU A 167 12.23 8.16 -6.99
N GLU A 168 13.38 7.63 -7.39
CA GLU A 168 14.58 7.52 -6.57
C GLU A 168 15.51 8.67 -6.93
N LYS A 169 15.44 9.76 -6.15
CA LYS A 169 16.16 11.00 -6.49
C LYS A 169 17.68 10.91 -6.24
N ASN A 170 18.13 9.90 -5.49
CA ASN A 170 19.53 9.74 -5.15
C ASN A 170 20.33 8.99 -6.24
N VAL A 171 19.66 8.50 -7.28
CA VAL A 171 20.30 7.86 -8.42
C VAL A 171 19.72 8.44 -9.71
N THR A 172 20.59 8.90 -10.60
CA THR A 172 20.17 9.43 -11.90
C THR A 172 20.87 8.70 -13.05
N LEU A 173 20.19 8.63 -14.19
CA LEU A 173 20.74 8.25 -15.48
C LEU A 173 20.52 9.43 -16.42
N ASP A 174 21.59 9.98 -16.99
CA ASP A 174 21.50 11.18 -17.84
C ASP A 174 20.83 12.37 -17.13
N SER A 175 21.11 12.53 -15.83
CA SER A 175 20.49 13.53 -14.92
C SER A 175 19.00 13.32 -14.63
N GLU A 176 18.38 12.25 -15.16
CA GLU A 176 17.00 11.88 -14.85
C GLU A 176 16.94 10.90 -13.67
N PRO A 177 16.15 11.18 -12.63
CA PRO A 177 16.04 10.26 -11.49
C PRO A 177 15.44 8.91 -11.91
N PHE A 178 15.89 7.86 -11.23
CA PHE A 178 15.35 6.53 -11.46
C PHE A 178 13.89 6.44 -11.03
N SER A 179 13.13 5.53 -11.64
CA SER A 179 11.86 5.12 -11.05
C SER A 179 12.10 4.42 -9.73
N GLY A 180 11.42 4.85 -8.65
CA GLY A 180 11.50 4.16 -7.36
C GLY A 180 11.03 2.70 -7.47
N SER A 181 9.96 2.46 -8.24
CA SER A 181 9.44 1.13 -8.53
C SER A 181 10.47 0.19 -9.17
N LEU A 182 11.15 0.67 -10.22
CA LEU A 182 12.16 -0.12 -10.94
C LEU A 182 13.42 -0.33 -10.10
N PHE A 183 13.78 0.67 -9.28
CA PHE A 183 14.93 0.59 -8.39
C PHE A 183 14.72 -0.47 -7.28
N ASP A 184 13.58 -0.39 -6.58
CA ASP A 184 13.25 -1.32 -5.50
C ASP A 184 13.09 -2.76 -6.01
N PHE A 185 12.32 -2.93 -7.09
CA PHE A 185 12.16 -4.23 -7.76
C PHE A 185 13.50 -4.77 -8.24
N GLY A 186 14.27 -3.93 -8.95
CA GLY A 186 15.49 -4.34 -9.63
C GLY A 186 16.56 -4.81 -8.65
N LEU A 187 16.80 -4.07 -7.56
CA LEU A 187 17.74 -4.48 -6.51
C LEU A 187 17.30 -5.78 -5.84
N TYR A 188 16.04 -5.86 -5.41
CA TYR A 188 15.55 -7.05 -4.73
C TYR A 188 15.62 -8.28 -5.63
N PHE A 189 15.16 -8.17 -6.87
CA PHE A 189 15.18 -9.28 -7.82
C PHE A 189 16.61 -9.73 -8.14
N PHE A 190 17.51 -8.78 -8.45
CA PHE A 190 18.90 -9.07 -8.82
C PHE A 190 19.64 -9.84 -7.73
N HIS A 191 19.54 -9.39 -6.48
CA HIS A 191 20.28 -9.99 -5.37
C HIS A 191 19.71 -11.33 -4.91
N ASN A 192 18.40 -11.55 -5.08
CA ASN A 192 17.72 -12.60 -4.33
C ASN A 192 17.06 -13.69 -5.18
N ALA A 193 16.72 -13.43 -6.45
CA ALA A 193 15.85 -14.31 -7.22
C ALA A 193 16.39 -15.75 -7.32
N LYS A 194 17.68 -15.91 -7.66
CA LYS A 194 18.31 -17.24 -7.78
C LYS A 194 18.30 -17.98 -6.44
N LYS A 195 18.66 -17.31 -5.35
CA LYS A 195 18.69 -17.89 -4.01
C LYS A 195 17.30 -18.31 -3.52
N LEU A 196 16.27 -17.51 -3.80
CA LEU A 196 14.88 -17.84 -3.49
C LEU A 196 14.43 -19.11 -4.23
N ILE A 197 14.74 -19.20 -5.53
CA ILE A 197 14.42 -20.37 -6.37
C ILE A 197 15.15 -21.62 -5.85
N ASP A 198 16.45 -21.52 -5.57
CA ASP A 198 17.25 -22.63 -5.03
C ASP A 198 16.71 -23.14 -3.68
N ASN A 199 16.11 -22.25 -2.89
CA ASN A 199 15.47 -22.56 -1.62
C ASN A 199 14.03 -23.07 -1.74
N GLY A 200 13.50 -23.24 -2.96
CA GLY A 200 12.15 -23.73 -3.23
C GLY A 200 11.03 -22.69 -3.06
N SER A 201 11.38 -21.40 -3.06
CA SER A 201 10.46 -20.26 -3.07
C SER A 201 10.62 -19.49 -4.39
N GLY A 202 10.29 -18.18 -4.41
CA GLY A 202 10.46 -17.35 -5.59
C GLY A 202 10.45 -15.85 -5.33
N PRO A 203 10.82 -15.04 -6.32
CA PRO A 203 10.78 -13.58 -6.23
C PRO A 203 9.34 -13.08 -6.31
N TYR A 204 8.77 -12.76 -5.14
CA TYR A 204 7.35 -12.42 -5.00
C TYR A 204 7.13 -10.97 -4.61
N PHE A 205 6.10 -10.35 -5.19
CA PHE A 205 5.85 -8.91 -5.09
C PHE A 205 4.42 -8.55 -4.74
N TYR A 206 4.25 -7.38 -4.17
CA TYR A 206 2.97 -6.67 -4.04
C TYR A 206 3.03 -5.37 -4.84
N LEU A 207 2.08 -5.13 -5.74
CA LEU A 207 2.10 -3.99 -6.65
C LEU A 207 1.06 -2.94 -6.23
N PRO A 208 1.49 -1.77 -5.71
CA PRO A 208 0.58 -0.78 -5.17
C PRO A 208 0.06 0.20 -6.22
N LYS A 209 -1.10 0.79 -5.92
CA LYS A 209 -1.63 2.02 -6.54
C LYS A 209 -1.67 2.03 -8.07
N LEU A 210 -1.91 0.87 -8.69
CA LEU A 210 -2.20 0.80 -10.13
C LEU A 210 -3.56 1.44 -10.40
N GLU A 211 -3.71 2.16 -11.51
CA GLU A 211 -4.97 2.79 -11.90
C GLU A 211 -5.65 2.13 -13.11
N ASN A 212 -4.95 1.29 -13.86
CA ASN A 212 -5.47 0.64 -15.07
C ASN A 212 -4.64 -0.59 -15.48
N TYR A 213 -5.15 -1.38 -16.42
CA TYR A 213 -4.46 -2.58 -16.92
C TYR A 213 -3.21 -2.29 -17.75
N TYR A 214 -3.04 -1.11 -18.36
CA TYR A 214 -1.80 -0.79 -19.06
C TYR A 214 -0.60 -0.68 -18.12
N GLU A 215 -0.83 -0.30 -16.87
CA GLU A 215 0.20 -0.29 -15.83
C GLU A 215 0.54 -1.71 -15.33
N ALA A 216 -0.45 -2.62 -15.32
CA ALA A 216 -0.21 -4.04 -15.10
C ALA A 216 0.60 -4.65 -16.26
N ARG A 217 0.30 -4.25 -17.51
CA ARG A 217 1.10 -4.62 -18.68
C ARG A 217 2.54 -4.14 -18.58
N LEU A 218 2.77 -2.90 -18.11
CA LEU A 218 4.13 -2.41 -17.87
C LEU A 218 4.90 -3.29 -16.88
N TRP A 219 4.27 -3.68 -15.77
CA TRP A 219 4.88 -4.63 -14.83
C TRP A 219 5.18 -5.97 -15.49
N ASN A 220 4.26 -6.52 -16.28
CA ASN A 220 4.49 -7.76 -17.01
C ASN A 220 5.68 -7.68 -17.97
N ASP A 221 5.83 -6.56 -18.69
CA ASP A 221 6.97 -6.31 -19.58
C ASP A 221 8.29 -6.25 -18.78
N VAL A 222 8.29 -5.55 -17.64
CA VAL A 222 9.43 -5.48 -16.70
C VAL A 222 9.81 -6.86 -16.18
N PHE A 223 8.83 -7.68 -15.78
CA PHE A 223 9.07 -9.04 -15.28
C PHE A 223 9.64 -9.97 -16.34
N ASN A 224 9.08 -9.94 -17.56
CA ASN A 224 9.60 -10.73 -18.67
C ASN A 224 11.05 -10.34 -18.98
N PHE A 225 11.33 -9.04 -19.09
CA PHE A 225 12.69 -8.55 -19.34
C PHE A 225 13.66 -8.97 -18.25
N ALA A 226 13.29 -8.78 -16.97
CA ALA A 226 14.15 -9.13 -15.84
C ALA A 226 14.48 -10.63 -15.81
N GLN A 227 13.49 -11.48 -16.06
CA GLN A 227 13.66 -12.93 -16.13
C GLN A 227 14.57 -13.32 -17.30
N ASP A 228 14.34 -12.77 -18.50
CA ASP A 228 15.18 -13.05 -19.66
C ASP A 228 16.65 -12.60 -19.43
N GLU A 229 16.84 -11.40 -18.87
CA GLU A 229 18.15 -10.78 -18.63
C GLU A 229 18.97 -11.53 -17.57
N LEU A 230 18.34 -12.15 -16.56
CA LEU A 230 19.02 -12.95 -15.53
C LEU A 230 18.92 -14.46 -15.76
N GLU A 231 18.43 -14.88 -16.94
CA GLU A 231 18.24 -16.28 -17.36
C GLU A 231 17.34 -17.10 -16.41
N ILE A 232 16.29 -16.45 -15.90
CA ILE A 232 15.25 -17.06 -15.07
C ILE A 232 14.04 -17.41 -15.95
N PRO A 233 13.40 -18.59 -15.80
CA PRO A 233 12.22 -18.93 -16.59
C PRO A 233 11.08 -17.92 -16.42
N ARG A 234 10.37 -17.59 -17.51
CA ARG A 234 9.19 -16.72 -17.44
C ARG A 234 8.09 -17.34 -16.57
N GLY A 235 7.37 -16.48 -15.84
CA GLY A 235 6.37 -16.89 -14.87
C GLY A 235 6.92 -17.32 -13.52
N THR A 236 8.23 -17.13 -13.27
CA THR A 236 8.85 -17.37 -11.97
C THR A 236 8.53 -16.25 -10.98
N ILE A 237 8.53 -15.00 -11.45
CA ILE A 237 8.06 -13.86 -10.68
C ILE A 237 6.56 -14.01 -10.40
N ARG A 238 6.13 -13.76 -9.16
CA ARG A 238 4.71 -13.65 -8.80
C ARG A 238 4.38 -12.32 -8.15
N ALA A 239 3.21 -11.76 -8.46
CA ALA A 239 2.79 -10.45 -8.00
C ALA A 239 1.32 -10.42 -7.58
N THR A 240 1.03 -9.97 -6.37
CA THR A 240 -0.33 -9.64 -5.93
C THR A 240 -0.57 -8.14 -6.16
N VAL A 241 -1.65 -7.76 -6.86
CA VAL A 241 -1.94 -6.34 -7.12
C VAL A 241 -2.93 -5.81 -6.09
N LEU A 242 -2.62 -4.67 -5.47
CA LEU A 242 -3.58 -3.99 -4.61
C LEU A 242 -4.57 -3.23 -5.48
N ILE A 243 -5.86 -3.60 -5.43
CA ILE A 243 -6.91 -2.83 -6.12
C ILE A 243 -7.35 -1.69 -5.20
N GLU A 244 -6.43 -0.79 -4.93
CA GLU A 244 -6.61 0.30 -3.97
C GLU A 244 -6.79 1.66 -4.64
N THR A 245 -7.15 1.65 -5.93
CA THR A 245 -7.61 2.83 -6.63
C THR A 245 -9.00 2.57 -7.20
N ILE A 246 -9.85 3.60 -7.21
CA ILE A 246 -11.22 3.45 -7.70
C ILE A 246 -11.26 3.00 -9.17
N LEU A 247 -10.31 3.47 -10.01
CA LEU A 247 -10.28 3.11 -11.42
C LEU A 247 -9.90 1.64 -11.64
N ALA A 248 -8.95 1.12 -10.86
CA ALA A 248 -8.58 -0.29 -10.95
C ALA A 248 -9.71 -1.26 -10.60
N ALA A 249 -10.74 -0.82 -9.84
CA ALA A 249 -11.91 -1.66 -9.57
C ALA A 249 -12.76 -1.97 -10.82
N PHE A 250 -12.68 -1.13 -11.86
CA PHE A 250 -13.36 -1.35 -13.14
C PHE A 250 -12.55 -2.21 -14.11
N GLU A 251 -11.28 -2.47 -13.79
CA GLU A 251 -10.33 -3.11 -14.71
C GLU A 251 -9.63 -4.33 -14.06
N MET A 252 -10.22 -4.91 -13.00
CA MET A 252 -9.61 -6.01 -12.23
C MET A 252 -9.30 -7.22 -13.12
N ASP A 253 -10.16 -7.52 -14.08
CA ASP A 253 -10.05 -8.70 -14.92
C ASP A 253 -8.97 -8.52 -15.99
N GLU A 254 -8.90 -7.33 -16.57
CA GLU A 254 -7.84 -6.90 -17.48
C GLU A 254 -6.48 -6.84 -16.77
N ILE A 255 -6.42 -6.35 -15.54
CA ILE A 255 -5.19 -6.37 -14.71
C ILE A 255 -4.71 -7.82 -14.53
N LEU A 256 -5.61 -8.75 -14.18
CA LEU A 256 -5.27 -10.17 -14.07
C LEU A 256 -4.85 -10.76 -15.42
N TYR A 257 -5.45 -10.34 -16.53
CA TYR A 257 -5.13 -10.84 -17.86
C TYR A 257 -3.74 -10.41 -18.32
N GLU A 258 -3.39 -9.14 -18.10
CA GLU A 258 -2.07 -8.58 -18.43
C GLU A 258 -0.95 -9.21 -17.60
N LEU A 259 -1.27 -9.63 -16.37
CA LEU A 259 -0.35 -10.32 -15.46
C LEU A 259 -0.59 -11.83 -15.37
N ARG A 260 -1.33 -12.46 -16.28
CA ARG A 260 -1.79 -13.86 -16.11
C ARG A 260 -0.66 -14.88 -15.91
N ASP A 261 0.52 -14.59 -16.42
CA ASP A 261 1.70 -15.46 -16.26
C ASP A 261 2.49 -15.16 -14.98
N HIS A 262 2.19 -14.06 -14.27
CA HIS A 262 2.92 -13.57 -13.10
C HIS A 262 1.99 -13.21 -11.92
N SER A 263 0.67 -13.38 -12.01
CA SER A 263 -0.24 -12.97 -10.94
C SER A 263 -0.24 -13.97 -9.78
N ALA A 264 -0.29 -13.43 -8.57
CA ALA A 264 -0.60 -14.12 -7.31
C ALA A 264 -1.94 -13.63 -6.73
N GLY A 265 -2.76 -12.93 -7.50
CA GLY A 265 -4.08 -12.48 -7.08
C GLY A 265 -4.19 -10.97 -6.87
N LEU A 266 -5.30 -10.57 -6.25
CA LEU A 266 -5.62 -9.17 -5.97
C LEU A 266 -5.86 -8.98 -4.46
N ASN A 267 -5.69 -7.75 -3.97
CA ASN A 267 -5.93 -7.38 -2.58
C ASN A 267 -6.95 -6.24 -2.43
N CYS A 268 -7.79 -6.34 -1.39
CA CYS A 268 -8.69 -5.28 -0.98
C CYS A 268 -8.02 -4.24 -0.06
N GLY A 269 -8.00 -2.97 -0.48
CA GLY A 269 -7.58 -1.83 0.34
C GLY A 269 -8.76 -1.00 0.85
N ARG A 270 -8.58 -0.28 1.98
CA ARG A 270 -9.58 0.68 2.49
C ARG A 270 -9.12 2.13 2.29
N TRP A 271 -8.04 2.54 2.96
CA TRP A 271 -7.63 3.94 3.01
C TRP A 271 -7.23 4.50 1.65
N ASP A 272 -6.34 3.82 0.93
CA ASP A 272 -5.96 4.22 -0.42
C ASP A 272 -7.15 4.23 -1.39
N TYR A 273 -8.07 3.26 -1.26
CA TYR A 273 -9.25 3.19 -2.12
C TYR A 273 -10.16 4.39 -1.96
N ILE A 274 -10.50 4.76 -0.72
CA ILE A 274 -11.37 5.91 -0.46
C ILE A 274 -10.65 7.24 -0.66
N PHE A 275 -9.32 7.27 -0.47
CA PHE A 275 -8.49 8.41 -0.88
C PHE A 275 -8.54 8.59 -2.40
N SER A 276 -8.38 7.52 -3.17
CA SER A 276 -8.46 7.51 -4.63
C SER A 276 -9.84 7.94 -5.11
N PHE A 277 -10.91 7.50 -4.44
CA PHE A 277 -12.29 7.94 -4.70
C PHE A 277 -12.42 9.45 -4.59
N ILE A 278 -12.01 10.04 -3.46
CA ILE A 278 -12.01 11.51 -3.28
C ILE A 278 -11.16 12.18 -4.36
N LYS A 279 -9.94 11.67 -4.61
CA LYS A 279 -9.01 12.22 -5.61
C LYS A 279 -9.64 12.27 -6.99
N LYS A 280 -10.25 11.18 -7.46
CA LYS A 280 -10.81 11.07 -8.81
C LYS A 280 -12.09 11.89 -8.98
N PHE A 281 -12.94 11.94 -7.97
CA PHE A 281 -14.22 12.66 -8.02
C PHE A 281 -14.21 14.04 -7.36
N ARG A 282 -13.01 14.59 -7.12
CA ARG A 282 -12.79 15.86 -6.39
C ARG A 282 -13.49 17.11 -6.94
N LYS A 283 -14.12 17.06 -8.11
CA LYS A 283 -14.88 18.19 -8.69
C LYS A 283 -16.39 18.10 -8.42
N PHE A 284 -16.85 16.97 -7.91
CA PHE A 284 -18.26 16.63 -7.85
C PHE A 284 -18.77 16.72 -6.41
N ASN A 285 -19.71 17.64 -6.18
CA ASN A 285 -20.30 17.86 -4.86
C ASN A 285 -21.10 16.64 -4.37
N GLU A 286 -21.65 15.85 -5.30
CA GLU A 286 -22.37 14.63 -5.02
C GLU A 286 -21.48 13.52 -4.45
N PHE A 287 -20.15 13.56 -4.69
CA PHE A 287 -19.15 12.58 -4.24
C PHE A 287 -18.45 12.90 -2.90
N VAL A 288 -19.01 13.83 -2.11
CA VAL A 288 -18.48 14.16 -0.78
C VAL A 288 -18.69 13.01 0.20
N LEU A 289 -17.60 12.51 0.80
CA LEU A 289 -17.63 11.42 1.77
C LEU A 289 -17.82 11.94 3.22
N PRO A 290 -18.51 11.19 4.09
CA PRO A 290 -18.59 11.47 5.53
C PRO A 290 -17.26 11.15 6.23
N ASP A 291 -17.16 11.29 7.56
CA ASP A 291 -15.96 10.92 8.32
C ASP A 291 -15.41 9.54 7.89
N ARG A 292 -14.10 9.45 7.60
CA ARG A 292 -13.49 8.20 7.11
C ARG A 292 -13.70 6.99 8.02
N SER A 293 -13.87 7.22 9.32
CA SER A 293 -14.16 6.19 10.31
C SER A 293 -15.50 5.49 10.05
N GLN A 294 -16.49 6.21 9.51
CA GLN A 294 -17.82 5.71 9.15
C GLN A 294 -17.83 4.97 7.81
N VAL A 295 -16.89 5.28 6.91
CA VAL A 295 -16.73 4.62 5.60
C VAL A 295 -16.04 3.25 5.76
N SER A 296 -16.71 2.33 6.45
CA SER A 296 -16.22 0.96 6.73
C SER A 296 -16.43 0.02 5.54
N MET A 297 -15.75 -1.14 5.52
CA MET A 297 -15.96 -2.16 4.47
C MET A 297 -17.38 -2.77 4.44
N LYS A 298 -18.28 -2.36 5.35
CA LYS A 298 -19.69 -2.75 5.38
C LYS A 298 -20.59 -1.85 4.51
N VAL A 299 -20.14 -0.63 4.16
CA VAL A 299 -20.93 0.30 3.33
C VAL A 299 -21.01 -0.18 1.89
N HIS A 300 -22.08 0.21 1.17
CA HIS A 300 -22.45 -0.37 -0.13
C HIS A 300 -21.30 -0.46 -1.13
N PHE A 301 -20.68 0.66 -1.52
CA PHE A 301 -19.67 0.62 -2.58
C PHE A 301 -18.42 -0.19 -2.23
N LEU A 302 -17.93 -0.13 -0.99
CA LEU A 302 -16.81 -0.97 -0.53
C LEU A 302 -17.19 -2.45 -0.43
N ARG A 303 -18.46 -2.72 -0.08
CA ARG A 303 -19.00 -4.07 -0.04
C ARG A 303 -19.10 -4.68 -1.45
N SER A 304 -19.58 -3.89 -2.40
CA SER A 304 -19.66 -4.22 -3.82
C SER A 304 -18.27 -4.46 -4.41
N TYR A 305 -17.33 -3.55 -4.15
CA TYR A 305 -15.92 -3.67 -4.50
C TYR A 305 -15.28 -4.98 -4.01
N SER A 306 -15.41 -5.30 -2.72
CA SER A 306 -14.84 -6.53 -2.15
C SER A 306 -15.44 -7.79 -2.79
N ARG A 307 -16.76 -7.84 -2.97
CA ARG A 307 -17.44 -8.99 -3.58
C ARG A 307 -17.09 -9.15 -5.07
N LEU A 308 -16.96 -8.05 -5.80
CA LEU A 308 -16.52 -8.05 -7.20
C LEU A 308 -15.08 -8.58 -7.30
N LEU A 309 -14.17 -8.14 -6.43
CA LEU A 309 -12.79 -8.61 -6.40
C LEU A 309 -12.72 -10.13 -6.19
N ILE A 310 -13.45 -10.64 -5.20
CA ILE A 310 -13.52 -12.09 -4.92
C ILE A 310 -14.01 -12.85 -6.16
N LYS A 311 -15.14 -12.41 -6.75
CA LYS A 311 -15.72 -13.05 -7.95
C LYS A 311 -14.70 -13.09 -9.09
N THR A 312 -14.06 -11.96 -9.37
CA THR A 312 -13.09 -11.83 -10.46
C THR A 312 -11.88 -12.74 -10.25
N CYS A 313 -11.22 -12.65 -9.09
CA CYS A 313 -10.08 -13.51 -8.75
C CYS A 313 -10.41 -15.00 -8.84
N HIS A 314 -11.53 -15.42 -8.24
CA HIS A 314 -11.90 -16.83 -8.20
C HIS A 314 -12.29 -17.36 -9.57
N ARG A 315 -12.96 -16.54 -10.42
CA ARG A 315 -13.19 -16.88 -11.83
C ARG A 315 -11.87 -17.18 -12.55
N ARG A 316 -10.83 -16.39 -12.29
CA ARG A 316 -9.49 -16.56 -12.88
C ARG A 316 -8.58 -17.55 -12.15
N GLY A 317 -9.09 -18.20 -11.11
CA GLY A 317 -8.39 -19.28 -10.40
C GLY A 317 -7.25 -18.79 -9.50
N ILE A 318 -7.35 -17.59 -8.96
CA ILE A 318 -6.29 -16.94 -8.18
C ILE A 318 -6.84 -16.32 -6.88
N HIS A 319 -5.95 -15.96 -5.95
CA HIS A 319 -6.31 -15.41 -4.64
C HIS A 319 -7.03 -14.05 -4.71
N ALA A 320 -7.99 -13.88 -3.80
CA ALA A 320 -8.65 -12.65 -3.40
C ALA A 320 -8.32 -12.34 -1.94
N MET A 321 -7.41 -11.41 -1.70
CA MET A 321 -6.95 -11.05 -0.36
C MET A 321 -7.84 -9.97 0.28
N GLY A 322 -8.16 -10.14 1.56
CA GLY A 322 -8.90 -9.18 2.39
C GLY A 322 -8.04 -8.01 2.87
N GLY A 323 -8.62 -7.12 3.67
CA GLY A 323 -8.00 -5.86 4.07
C GLY A 323 -7.23 -5.90 5.38
N MET A 324 -6.66 -4.75 5.74
CA MET A 324 -5.83 -4.55 6.93
C MET A 324 -6.64 -4.48 8.23
N ALA A 325 -6.16 -5.16 9.27
CA ALA A 325 -6.45 -4.84 10.67
C ALA A 325 -5.20 -4.22 11.32
N ALA A 326 -5.25 -2.89 11.50
CA ALA A 326 -4.11 -2.08 11.98
C ALA A 326 -4.03 -1.95 13.51
N GLN A 327 -4.93 -2.60 14.26
CA GLN A 327 -5.03 -2.45 15.71
C GLN A 327 -3.76 -2.95 16.43
N ILE A 328 -3.29 -2.17 17.39
CA ILE A 328 -2.23 -2.53 18.33
C ILE A 328 -2.92 -2.98 19.63
N PRO A 329 -2.67 -4.21 20.13
CA PRO A 329 -3.24 -4.66 21.40
C PRO A 329 -2.95 -3.70 22.55
N ILE A 330 -4.00 -3.29 23.26
CA ILE A 330 -3.95 -2.26 24.32
C ILE A 330 -3.70 -2.96 25.65
N LYS A 331 -2.49 -2.80 26.20
CA LYS A 331 -2.08 -3.53 27.42
C LYS A 331 -2.63 -2.94 28.73
N ASN A 332 -2.95 -1.65 28.74
CA ASN A 332 -3.26 -0.90 29.95
C ASN A 332 -4.76 -0.58 30.10
N ASP A 333 -5.60 -1.08 29.19
CA ASP A 333 -7.06 -0.89 29.19
C ASP A 333 -7.73 -2.13 28.58
N GLU A 334 -8.13 -3.07 29.44
CA GLU A 334 -8.71 -4.35 29.02
C GLU A 334 -10.01 -4.15 28.23
N LYS A 335 -10.86 -3.21 28.66
CA LYS A 335 -12.15 -2.96 27.99
C LYS A 335 -11.96 -2.39 26.60
N ALA A 336 -11.09 -1.37 26.46
CA ALA A 336 -10.77 -0.82 25.15
C ALA A 336 -10.11 -1.87 24.23
N ASN A 337 -9.26 -2.74 24.80
CA ASN A 337 -8.65 -3.84 24.06
C ASN A 337 -9.70 -4.84 23.56
N GLU A 338 -10.63 -5.27 24.41
CA GLU A 338 -11.72 -6.17 24.04
C GLU A 338 -12.60 -5.59 22.93
N GLU A 339 -12.96 -4.30 23.02
CA GLU A 339 -13.74 -3.61 21.99
C GLU A 339 -12.98 -3.52 20.66
N ALA A 340 -11.67 -3.24 20.69
CA ALA A 340 -10.83 -3.19 19.51
C ALA A 340 -10.69 -4.58 18.86
N LEU A 341 -10.42 -5.63 19.64
CA LEU A 341 -10.28 -7.00 19.15
C LEU A 341 -11.62 -7.57 18.65
N LYS A 342 -12.74 -7.18 19.24
CA LYS A 342 -14.07 -7.53 18.72
C LYS A 342 -14.30 -7.00 17.31
N LYS A 343 -13.91 -5.75 17.03
CA LYS A 343 -13.99 -5.18 15.67
C LYS A 343 -13.11 -5.95 14.68
N VAL A 344 -11.88 -6.29 15.08
CA VAL A 344 -10.99 -7.15 14.26
C VAL A 344 -11.68 -8.47 13.94
N LYS A 345 -12.26 -9.13 14.95
CA LYS A 345 -12.97 -10.40 14.76
C LYS A 345 -14.12 -10.28 13.77
N GLU A 346 -15.03 -9.32 13.97
CA GLU A 346 -16.17 -9.09 13.08
C GLU A 346 -15.73 -8.78 11.63
N ASP A 347 -14.64 -8.04 11.48
CA ASP A 347 -14.10 -7.72 10.16
C ASP A 347 -13.53 -8.97 9.45
N LYS A 348 -12.78 -9.81 10.17
CA LYS A 348 -12.19 -11.03 9.58
C LYS A 348 -13.24 -12.13 9.34
N GLU A 349 -14.26 -12.23 10.20
CA GLU A 349 -15.40 -13.14 10.00
C GLU A 349 -16.17 -12.78 8.74
N ARG A 350 -16.40 -11.48 8.49
CA ARG A 350 -16.99 -11.01 7.24
C ARG A 350 -16.12 -11.42 6.05
N GLU A 351 -14.83 -11.08 6.06
CA GLU A 351 -13.93 -11.33 4.93
C GLU A 351 -13.87 -12.81 4.53
N ALA A 352 -13.62 -13.70 5.49
CA ALA A 352 -13.62 -15.14 5.25
C ALA A 352 -15.01 -15.64 4.81
N GLY A 353 -16.07 -15.17 5.48
CA GLY A 353 -17.46 -15.48 5.16
C GLY A 353 -17.87 -15.10 3.73
N ASP A 354 -17.29 -14.04 3.16
CA ASP A 354 -17.54 -13.64 1.77
C ASP A 354 -16.83 -14.48 0.75
N GLY A 355 -15.60 -14.88 1.01
CA GLY A 355 -14.81 -15.52 -0.02
C GLY A 355 -13.33 -15.24 0.01
N HIS A 356 -12.83 -14.28 0.79
CA HIS A 356 -11.40 -13.99 0.78
C HIS A 356 -10.56 -15.22 1.16
N ASP A 357 -9.43 -15.38 0.49
CA ASP A 357 -8.48 -16.49 0.70
C ASP A 357 -7.47 -16.21 1.84
N GLY A 358 -7.44 -14.96 2.29
CA GLY A 358 -6.60 -14.52 3.39
C GLY A 358 -6.85 -13.07 3.75
N THR A 359 -6.12 -12.57 4.75
CA THR A 359 -6.31 -11.22 5.29
C THR A 359 -5.00 -10.62 5.81
N TRP A 360 -5.00 -9.31 6.05
CA TRP A 360 -3.86 -8.55 6.56
C TRP A 360 -3.98 -8.14 8.02
N VAL A 361 -2.84 -8.15 8.71
CA VAL A 361 -2.63 -7.58 10.04
C VAL A 361 -1.34 -6.75 10.09
N ALA A 362 -1.32 -5.68 10.88
CA ALA A 362 -0.12 -4.84 11.04
C ALA A 362 0.70 -5.18 12.31
N HIS A 363 0.17 -6.04 13.19
CA HIS A 363 0.81 -6.35 14.46
C HIS A 363 0.78 -7.86 14.76
N PRO A 364 1.90 -8.48 15.19
CA PRO A 364 1.96 -9.93 15.46
C PRO A 364 0.91 -10.44 16.45
N GLY A 365 0.51 -9.58 17.41
CA GLY A 365 -0.55 -9.90 18.38
C GLY A 365 -1.94 -10.15 17.78
N LEU A 366 -2.17 -9.78 16.52
CA LEU A 366 -3.43 -10.04 15.80
C LEU A 366 -3.41 -11.32 14.94
N ILE A 367 -2.26 -11.99 14.80
CA ILE A 367 -2.14 -13.15 13.91
C ILE A 367 -3.02 -14.28 14.40
N LYS A 368 -3.00 -14.57 15.70
CA LYS A 368 -3.79 -15.68 16.26
C LYS A 368 -5.28 -15.48 16.02
N ILE A 369 -5.82 -14.28 16.29
CA ILE A 369 -7.25 -14.00 16.12
C ILE A 369 -7.67 -14.10 14.65
N ALA A 370 -6.86 -13.57 13.73
CA ALA A 370 -7.14 -13.68 12.29
C ALA A 370 -7.06 -15.14 11.83
N LYS A 371 -6.01 -15.86 12.26
CA LYS A 371 -5.79 -17.26 11.89
C LYS A 371 -6.89 -18.18 12.40
N ASP A 372 -7.30 -18.06 13.66
CA ASP A 372 -8.38 -18.87 14.23
C ASP A 372 -9.69 -18.72 13.43
N ILE A 373 -10.02 -17.50 12.98
CA ILE A 373 -11.22 -17.22 12.20
C ILE A 373 -11.13 -17.84 10.81
N PHE A 374 -10.00 -17.66 10.12
CA PHE A 374 -9.80 -18.26 8.80
C PHE A 374 -9.68 -19.78 8.89
N ASP A 375 -9.04 -20.36 9.90
CA ASP A 375 -9.01 -21.82 10.13
C ASP A 375 -10.42 -22.39 10.32
N GLN A 376 -11.33 -21.63 10.96
CA GLN A 376 -12.72 -22.04 11.17
C GLN A 376 -13.58 -21.91 9.90
N LEU A 377 -13.50 -20.78 9.20
CA LEU A 377 -14.39 -20.46 8.07
C LEU A 377 -13.84 -20.90 6.70
N MET A 378 -12.53 -21.09 6.61
CA MET A 378 -11.76 -21.57 5.46
C MET A 378 -10.93 -22.80 5.86
N PRO A 379 -11.56 -24.00 5.95
CA PRO A 379 -10.87 -25.22 6.36
C PRO A 379 -9.83 -25.70 5.33
N GLU A 380 -10.02 -25.35 4.05
CA GLU A 380 -9.05 -25.59 2.99
C GLU A 380 -7.88 -24.59 3.05
N LYS A 381 -6.87 -24.78 2.19
CA LYS A 381 -5.75 -23.82 2.07
C LYS A 381 -6.20 -22.44 1.54
N ASN A 382 -7.28 -22.39 0.78
CA ASN A 382 -7.87 -21.18 0.18
C ASN A 382 -9.35 -21.45 -0.20
N GLN A 383 -10.07 -20.42 -0.65
CA GLN A 383 -11.48 -20.45 -1.07
C GLN A 383 -11.68 -20.20 -2.57
N ILE A 384 -10.65 -20.34 -3.41
CA ILE A 384 -10.68 -20.10 -4.87
C ILE A 384 -11.82 -20.88 -5.57
N SER A 385 -12.26 -22.01 -5.01
CA SER A 385 -13.41 -22.79 -5.50
C SER A 385 -14.76 -22.07 -5.35
N LYS A 386 -14.89 -21.09 -4.45
CA LYS A 386 -16.11 -20.30 -4.19
C LYS A 386 -16.28 -19.21 -5.23
N LYS A 387 -16.82 -19.55 -6.41
CA LYS A 387 -16.85 -18.66 -7.59
C LYS A 387 -17.69 -17.38 -7.48
N ARG A 388 -18.53 -17.23 -6.46
CA ARG A 388 -19.41 -16.06 -6.25
C ARG A 388 -20.26 -15.72 -7.48
N GLU A 389 -20.85 -16.73 -8.11
CA GLU A 389 -21.79 -16.56 -9.23
C GLU A 389 -23.05 -15.78 -8.83
N ASP A 390 -23.34 -15.68 -7.52
CA ASP A 390 -24.40 -14.87 -6.91
C ASP A 390 -24.16 -13.35 -6.96
N VAL A 391 -22.94 -12.91 -7.30
CA VAL A 391 -22.54 -11.50 -7.23
C VAL A 391 -22.73 -10.83 -8.59
N PHE A 392 -23.58 -9.82 -8.66
CA PHE A 392 -23.76 -8.95 -9.82
C PHE A 392 -23.56 -7.52 -9.34
N ILE A 393 -22.51 -6.87 -9.84
CA ILE A 393 -22.08 -5.52 -9.45
C ILE A 393 -21.90 -4.72 -10.72
N ASP A 394 -22.52 -3.55 -10.80
CA ASP A 394 -22.35 -2.60 -11.90
C ASP A 394 -21.50 -1.38 -11.48
N ALA A 395 -21.40 -0.38 -12.37
CA ALA A 395 -20.65 0.83 -12.09
C ALA A 395 -21.28 1.67 -10.97
N ASP A 396 -22.60 1.77 -10.93
CA ASP A 396 -23.33 2.58 -9.93
C ASP A 396 -23.11 2.01 -8.52
N ASP A 397 -23.07 0.68 -8.39
CA ASP A 397 -22.71 0.01 -7.15
C ASP A 397 -21.34 0.44 -6.61
N LEU A 398 -20.32 0.59 -7.48
CA LEU A 398 -18.97 1.00 -7.11
C LEU A 398 -18.83 2.51 -6.85
N LEU A 399 -19.77 3.31 -7.36
CA LEU A 399 -19.78 4.77 -7.24
C LEU A 399 -20.74 5.30 -6.16
N ALA A 400 -21.55 4.43 -5.56
CA ALA A 400 -22.55 4.79 -4.56
C ALA A 400 -21.92 5.40 -3.29
N VAL A 401 -22.06 6.71 -3.15
CA VAL A 401 -21.56 7.48 -2.02
C VAL A 401 -22.28 7.06 -0.73
N PRO A 402 -21.55 6.63 0.32
CA PRO A 402 -22.16 6.19 1.57
C PRO A 402 -22.79 7.34 2.35
N GLU A 403 -23.90 7.04 3.03
CA GLU A 403 -24.47 7.94 4.04
C GLU A 403 -23.55 8.04 5.28
N GLY A 404 -23.61 9.18 5.95
CA GLY A 404 -22.90 9.42 7.21
C GLY A 404 -22.83 10.90 7.53
N THR A 405 -22.07 11.24 8.56
CA THR A 405 -21.88 12.64 9.00
C THR A 405 -20.42 13.06 8.90
N ILE A 406 -20.20 14.36 8.69
CA ILE A 406 -18.91 15.00 8.92
C ILE A 406 -18.95 15.59 10.33
N THR A 407 -17.97 15.31 11.18
CA THR A 407 -17.96 15.81 12.56
C THR A 407 -16.72 16.62 12.85
N GLU A 408 -16.80 17.58 13.79
CA GLU A 408 -15.61 18.31 14.25
C GLU A 408 -14.56 17.34 14.81
N ASN A 409 -15.00 16.28 15.51
CA ASN A 409 -14.10 15.26 16.02
C ASN A 409 -13.37 14.50 14.89
N GLY A 410 -14.07 14.14 13.82
CA GLY A 410 -13.46 13.54 12.62
C GLY A 410 -12.44 14.47 11.97
N LEU A 411 -12.76 15.76 11.85
CA LEU A 411 -11.85 16.79 11.36
C LEU A 411 -10.60 16.93 12.23
N ARG A 412 -10.76 17.05 13.54
CA ARG A 412 -9.65 17.09 14.51
C ARG A 412 -8.78 15.85 14.45
N GLN A 413 -9.39 14.66 14.37
CA GLN A 413 -8.66 13.40 14.27
C GLN A 413 -7.81 13.35 12.99
N ASN A 414 -8.35 13.81 11.86
CA ASN A 414 -7.62 13.89 10.59
C ASN A 414 -6.40 14.82 10.70
N ILE A 415 -6.54 16.00 11.33
CA ILE A 415 -5.44 16.92 11.60
C ILE A 415 -4.38 16.25 12.49
N ASN A 416 -4.83 15.74 13.62
CA ASN A 416 -3.96 15.28 14.69
C ASN A 416 -3.10 14.06 14.28
N VAL A 417 -3.75 13.03 13.71
CA VAL A 417 -3.05 11.82 13.27
C VAL A 417 -2.07 12.13 12.13
N SER A 418 -2.44 12.99 11.19
CA SER A 418 -1.60 13.26 10.02
C SER A 418 -0.37 14.08 10.34
N ILE A 419 -0.46 15.06 11.25
CA ILE A 419 0.70 15.83 11.69
C ILE A 419 1.69 14.92 12.43
N GLN A 420 1.21 14.06 13.33
CA GLN A 420 2.07 13.08 14.02
C GLN A 420 2.70 12.08 13.04
N TYR A 421 1.92 11.55 12.10
CA TYR A 421 2.42 10.65 11.07
C TYR A 421 3.51 11.32 10.21
N LEU A 422 3.23 12.51 9.69
CA LEU A 422 4.15 13.21 8.79
C LEU A 422 5.43 13.63 9.52
N GLU A 423 5.36 13.98 10.81
CA GLU A 423 6.54 14.25 11.63
C GLU A 423 7.45 13.02 11.71
N ALA A 424 6.88 11.85 12.03
CA ALA A 424 7.62 10.60 12.08
C ALA A 424 8.18 10.21 10.70
N TRP A 425 7.38 10.37 9.65
CA TRP A 425 7.79 10.07 8.27
C TRP A 425 8.97 10.94 7.83
N LEU A 426 8.95 12.24 8.15
CA LEU A 426 10.07 13.16 7.89
C LEU A 426 11.32 12.79 8.69
N ASN A 427 11.20 12.05 9.78
CA ASN A 427 12.32 11.50 10.56
C ASN A 427 12.73 10.08 10.12
N GLY A 428 12.22 9.59 9.00
CA GLY A 428 12.58 8.29 8.45
C GLY A 428 11.72 7.13 8.95
N ASN A 429 10.63 7.36 9.68
CA ASN A 429 9.72 6.30 10.12
C ASN A 429 8.34 6.42 9.44
N GLY A 430 8.03 5.52 8.50
CA GLY A 430 6.72 5.45 7.84
C GLY A 430 5.71 4.51 8.49
N CYS A 431 6.07 3.78 9.55
CA CYS A 431 5.19 2.83 10.22
C CYS A 431 5.00 3.27 11.68
N VAL A 432 3.91 3.99 11.94
CA VAL A 432 3.81 4.87 13.12
C VAL A 432 2.67 4.43 14.03
N PRO A 433 2.94 4.03 15.29
CA PRO A 433 1.90 3.73 16.25
C PRO A 433 1.25 5.04 16.74
N ILE A 434 0.01 5.31 16.33
CA ILE A 434 -0.77 6.49 16.74
C ILE A 434 -2.12 6.02 17.27
N TYR A 435 -2.44 6.40 18.52
CA TYR A 435 -3.71 6.03 19.18
C TYR A 435 -4.08 4.53 19.07
N ASN A 436 -3.08 3.66 19.26
CA ASN A 436 -3.21 2.19 19.19
C ASN A 436 -3.55 1.64 17.79
N LEU A 437 -3.29 2.41 16.74
CA LEU A 437 -3.30 1.95 15.35
C LEU A 437 -1.89 2.06 14.78
N MET A 438 -1.49 1.08 13.97
CA MET A 438 -0.28 1.16 13.18
C MET A 438 -0.58 1.88 11.86
N GLU A 439 -0.26 3.17 11.79
CA GLU A 439 -0.60 4.02 10.67
C GLU A 439 0.53 4.07 9.63
N ASP A 440 0.14 4.19 8.36
CA ASP A 440 0.98 4.36 7.17
C ASP A 440 0.56 5.59 6.35
N ALA A 441 1.20 5.82 5.19
CA ALA A 441 0.98 7.03 4.41
C ALA A 441 -0.48 7.18 3.93
N ALA A 442 -1.15 6.08 3.58
CA ALA A 442 -2.55 6.09 3.18
C ALA A 442 -3.47 6.73 4.23
N THR A 443 -3.14 6.62 5.52
CA THR A 443 -3.89 7.26 6.61
C THR A 443 -3.80 8.78 6.56
N ALA A 444 -2.61 9.32 6.32
CA ALA A 444 -2.42 10.76 6.15
C ALA A 444 -3.02 11.26 4.83
N GLU A 445 -2.96 10.44 3.76
CA GLU A 445 -3.57 10.76 2.46
C GLU A 445 -5.08 10.91 2.54
N ILE A 446 -5.80 9.93 3.12
CA ILE A 446 -7.25 10.07 3.29
C ILE A 446 -7.59 11.25 4.20
N SER A 447 -6.82 11.47 5.26
CA SER A 447 -7.07 12.55 6.21
C SER A 447 -6.99 13.93 5.54
N ARG A 448 -5.90 14.23 4.81
CA ARG A 448 -5.81 15.50 4.07
C ARG A 448 -6.84 15.60 2.95
N ALA A 449 -7.17 14.48 2.29
CA ALA A 449 -8.12 14.49 1.19
C ALA A 449 -9.54 14.80 1.65
N GLN A 450 -9.95 14.28 2.81
CA GLN A 450 -11.24 14.63 3.43
C GLN A 450 -11.30 16.11 3.81
N ILE A 451 -10.25 16.63 4.46
CA ILE A 451 -10.17 18.05 4.83
C ILE A 451 -10.29 18.91 3.57
N TRP A 452 -9.49 18.61 2.55
CA TRP A 452 -9.54 19.31 1.27
C TRP A 452 -10.94 19.25 0.66
N GLN A 453 -11.55 18.07 0.59
CA GLN A 453 -12.88 17.87 0.00
C GLN A 453 -13.92 18.69 0.76
N TRP A 454 -13.90 18.67 2.09
CA TRP A 454 -14.84 19.39 2.92
C TRP A 454 -14.66 20.90 2.84
N ILE A 455 -13.43 21.41 2.67
CA ILE A 455 -13.21 22.85 2.43
C ILE A 455 -13.81 23.27 1.07
N HIS A 456 -13.58 22.47 0.02
CA HIS A 456 -13.85 22.88 -1.37
C HIS A 456 -15.29 22.66 -1.85
N HIS A 457 -16.11 21.89 -1.13
CA HIS A 457 -17.47 21.53 -1.56
C HIS A 457 -18.54 22.05 -0.61
N GLU A 458 -19.67 22.54 -1.13
CA GLU A 458 -20.78 23.03 -0.32
C GLU A 458 -21.29 22.00 0.70
N ARG A 459 -21.26 20.71 0.34
CA ARG A 459 -21.66 19.60 1.24
C ARG A 459 -20.68 19.27 2.37
N GLY A 460 -19.53 19.95 2.43
CA GLY A 460 -18.60 19.89 3.55
C GLY A 460 -19.13 20.65 4.78
N LEU A 461 -20.26 20.19 5.33
CA LEU A 461 -20.91 20.73 6.51
C LEU A 461 -20.71 19.76 7.69
N LEU A 462 -20.24 20.27 8.81
CA LEU A 462 -20.24 19.53 10.07
C LEU A 462 -21.68 19.18 10.47
N ASN A 463 -21.83 18.16 11.30
CA ASN A 463 -23.11 17.69 11.81
C ASN A 463 -23.86 18.72 12.68
N ASP A 464 -23.20 19.78 13.11
CA ASP A 464 -23.81 20.94 13.79
C ASP A 464 -24.18 22.10 12.83
N GLY A 465 -23.99 21.91 11.53
CA GLY A 465 -24.35 22.86 10.48
C GLY A 465 -23.24 23.84 10.09
N ARG A 466 -22.10 23.88 10.79
CA ARG A 466 -20.97 24.74 10.39
C ARG A 466 -20.35 24.25 9.09
N LYS A 467 -20.06 25.18 8.18
CA LYS A 467 -19.25 24.91 6.99
C LYS A 467 -17.80 24.69 7.39
N VAL A 468 -17.18 23.63 6.88
CA VAL A 468 -15.73 23.48 6.97
C VAL A 468 -15.08 24.50 6.04
N THR A 469 -14.44 25.50 6.63
CA THR A 469 -13.68 26.56 5.94
C THR A 469 -12.19 26.46 6.30
N GLU A 470 -11.33 27.15 5.55
CA GLU A 470 -9.91 27.27 5.91
C GLU A 470 -9.71 27.95 7.27
N ASP A 471 -10.54 28.94 7.63
CA ASP A 471 -10.50 29.58 8.95
C ASP A 471 -10.80 28.61 10.08
N LEU A 472 -11.89 27.83 9.97
CA LEU A 472 -12.24 26.81 10.96
C LEU A 472 -11.13 25.75 11.05
N TYR A 473 -10.61 25.30 9.90
CA TYR A 473 -9.49 24.37 9.86
C TYR A 473 -8.27 24.91 10.62
N ASN A 474 -7.85 26.15 10.36
CA ASN A 474 -6.68 26.77 10.99
C ASN A 474 -6.85 26.95 12.51
N GLU A 475 -8.06 27.31 12.97
CA GLU A 475 -8.40 27.34 14.40
C GLU A 475 -8.17 25.96 15.04
N LEU A 476 -8.72 24.90 14.43
CA LEU A 476 -8.58 23.54 14.93
C LEU A 476 -7.13 23.04 14.89
N VAL A 477 -6.33 23.43 13.89
CA VAL A 477 -4.91 23.09 13.81
C VAL A 477 -4.14 23.61 15.03
N ILE A 478 -4.38 24.87 15.44
CA ILE A 478 -3.72 25.46 16.61
C ILE A 478 -4.03 24.64 17.87
N GLU A 479 -5.31 24.29 18.06
CA GLU A 479 -5.74 23.52 19.23
C GLU A 479 -5.21 22.08 19.23
N GLU A 480 -5.16 21.43 18.08
CA GLU A 480 -4.59 20.07 17.97
C GLU A 480 -3.07 20.08 18.16
N LEU A 481 -2.36 21.11 17.71
CA LEU A 481 -0.93 21.28 18.00
C LEU A 481 -0.65 21.45 19.50
N ASP A 482 -1.49 22.18 20.21
CA ASP A 482 -1.38 22.30 21.67
C ASP A 482 -1.57 20.94 22.37
N LYS A 483 -2.49 20.10 21.87
CA LYS A 483 -2.67 18.74 22.37
C LYS A 483 -1.45 17.85 22.06
N ILE A 484 -0.94 17.90 20.83
CA ILE A 484 0.26 17.16 20.42
C ILE A 484 1.45 17.58 21.29
N LYS A 485 1.68 18.88 21.48
CA LYS A 485 2.75 19.42 22.32
C LYS A 485 2.67 18.95 23.77
N LYS A 486 1.46 18.86 24.33
CA LYS A 486 1.22 18.28 25.66
C LYS A 486 1.50 16.78 25.71
N LEU A 487 1.13 16.05 24.66
CA LEU A 487 1.33 14.60 24.55
C LEU A 487 2.82 14.23 24.47
N VAL A 488 3.57 14.87 23.58
CA VAL A 488 4.97 14.51 23.31
C VAL A 488 5.96 15.25 24.20
N GLY A 489 5.52 16.32 24.87
CA GLY A 489 6.35 17.20 25.68
C GLY A 489 6.98 18.33 24.86
N ALA A 490 7.12 19.51 25.48
CA ALA A 490 7.58 20.72 24.79
C ALA A 490 8.97 20.58 24.15
N GLU A 491 9.87 19.82 24.78
CA GLU A 491 11.22 19.59 24.27
C GLU A 491 11.21 18.73 23.01
N ASN A 492 10.50 17.60 23.01
CA ASN A 492 10.37 16.73 21.84
C ASN A 492 9.62 17.42 20.70
N PHE A 493 8.58 18.20 21.02
CA PHE A 493 7.86 18.98 20.03
C PHE A 493 8.78 19.99 19.32
N THR A 494 9.65 20.65 20.07
CA THR A 494 10.57 21.67 19.53
C THR A 494 11.73 21.05 18.76
N LYS A 495 12.26 19.89 19.21
CA LYS A 495 13.35 19.18 18.51
C LYS A 495 12.86 18.39 17.29
N GLY A 496 11.61 17.94 17.32
CA GLY A 496 10.97 17.20 16.24
C GLY A 496 10.64 18.08 15.04
N LYS A 497 10.12 17.45 13.98
CA LYS A 497 9.78 18.13 12.72
C LYS A 497 8.32 18.60 12.67
N TYR A 498 7.67 18.82 13.82
CA TYR A 498 6.24 19.17 13.91
C TYR A 498 5.88 20.45 13.14
N VAL A 499 6.73 21.47 13.16
CA VAL A 499 6.51 22.71 12.40
C VAL A 499 6.47 22.43 10.90
N LEU A 500 7.50 21.74 10.38
CA LEU A 500 7.57 21.38 8.96
C LEU A 500 6.43 20.42 8.55
N ALA A 501 6.09 19.45 9.40
CA ALA A 501 4.96 18.55 9.17
C ALA A 501 3.65 19.34 9.06
N THR A 502 3.43 20.30 9.94
CA THR A 502 2.25 21.18 9.91
C THR A 502 2.21 22.03 8.65
N GLU A 503 3.32 22.67 8.27
CA GLU A 503 3.42 23.49 7.06
C GLU A 503 3.07 22.69 5.81
N LEU A 504 3.64 21.49 5.66
CA LEU A 504 3.35 20.61 4.54
C LEU A 504 1.89 20.14 4.54
N PHE A 505 1.39 19.71 5.70
CA PHE A 505 0.03 19.19 5.83
C PHE A 505 -1.02 20.27 5.56
N ASN A 506 -0.83 21.48 6.09
CA ASN A 506 -1.71 22.63 5.83
C ASN A 506 -1.74 22.94 4.34
N LYS A 507 -0.56 23.09 3.71
CA LYS A 507 -0.48 23.35 2.27
C LYS A 507 -1.27 22.31 1.47
N LEU A 508 -1.06 21.02 1.73
CA LEU A 508 -1.69 19.94 0.98
C LEU A 508 -3.19 19.77 1.26
N SER A 509 -3.67 20.25 2.40
CA SER A 509 -5.08 20.15 2.83
C SER A 509 -5.92 21.34 2.38
N THR A 510 -5.31 22.52 2.19
CA THR A 510 -6.05 23.76 1.84
C THR A 510 -5.74 24.29 0.44
N ASP A 511 -4.74 23.74 -0.27
CA ASP A 511 -4.38 24.22 -1.62
C ASP A 511 -5.57 24.17 -2.59
N LYS A 512 -5.67 25.17 -3.48
CA LYS A 512 -6.74 25.23 -4.50
C LYS A 512 -6.73 24.00 -5.42
N ASN A 513 -5.54 23.47 -5.70
CA ASN A 513 -5.35 22.29 -6.54
C ASN A 513 -5.05 21.07 -5.67
N PHE A 514 -5.74 19.97 -5.94
CA PHE A 514 -5.48 18.71 -5.22
C PHE A 514 -4.16 18.09 -5.67
N SER A 515 -3.16 18.01 -4.77
CA SER A 515 -1.93 17.26 -5.02
C SER A 515 -2.21 15.76 -5.16
N GLU A 516 -1.58 15.08 -6.12
CA GLU A 516 -1.83 13.66 -6.37
C GLU A 516 -1.48 12.80 -5.17
N PHE A 517 -0.34 13.07 -4.53
CA PHE A 517 0.15 12.40 -3.32
C PHE A 517 0.91 13.39 -2.42
N LEU A 518 0.83 13.22 -1.11
CA LEU A 518 1.59 13.98 -0.12
C LEU A 518 3.08 13.64 -0.19
N THR A 519 3.40 12.38 -0.50
CA THR A 519 4.77 11.84 -0.53
C THR A 519 5.63 12.55 -1.57
N LEU A 520 5.07 12.96 -2.70
CA LEU A 520 5.78 13.74 -3.74
C LEU A 520 6.31 15.07 -3.20
N THR A 521 5.54 15.76 -2.35
CA THR A 521 5.98 17.03 -1.76
C THR A 521 6.91 16.79 -0.57
N ALA A 522 6.56 15.84 0.29
CA ALA A 522 7.34 15.52 1.50
C ALA A 522 8.71 14.91 1.17
N TYR A 523 8.83 14.14 0.08
CA TYR A 523 10.08 13.51 -0.33
C TYR A 523 11.18 14.52 -0.65
N ASN A 524 10.84 15.74 -1.07
CA ASN A 524 11.81 16.83 -1.28
C ASN A 524 12.45 17.34 0.03
N LYS A 525 11.96 16.91 1.19
CA LYS A 525 12.41 17.36 2.52
C LYS A 525 13.24 16.32 3.28
N ILE A 526 13.41 15.11 2.74
CA ILE A 526 14.18 14.02 3.36
C ILE A 526 15.37 13.57 2.52
#